data_AF-A0A350PA80-F1
#
_entry.id   AF-A0A350PA80-F1
#
_cell.length_a   1.000
_cell.length_b   1.000
_cell.length_c   1.000
_cell.angle_alpha   90.00
_cell.angle_beta   90.00
_cell.angle_gamma   90.00
#
_symmetry.space_group_name_H-M   'P 1'
#
loop_
_entity.id
_entity.type
_entity.pdbx_description
1 polymer ?
#
loop_
_entity_poly.entity_id
_entity_poly.type
_entity_poly.pdbx_seq_one_letter_code
_entity_poly.pdbx_strand_id
1 'polypeptide(L)'
;MAPVARIVISPKSKKKYQATISKSDGSVTTVHFGDKRFKDFTMHKDPRRKARYLLRSEPNQDWTIDGLETAGFWSRWILWNKPTISGSIKDVNSRFRDQLTVSFLPK
;
A
#
# COMPACT_ATOMS: atom_id res chain seq x y z
N MET A 1 -1.90 -17.03 -12.99
CA MET A 1 -1.41 -15.64 -13.14
C MET A 1 -1.36 -15.01 -11.76
N ALA A 2 -0.32 -14.27 -11.41
CA ALA A 2 -0.30 -13.53 -10.15
C ALA A 2 -1.31 -12.37 -10.19
N PRO A 3 -1.94 -11.99 -9.06
CA PRO A 3 -2.77 -10.81 -9.00
C PRO A 3 -1.99 -9.54 -9.36
N VAL A 4 -2.67 -8.60 -9.99
CA VAL A 4 -2.11 -7.30 -10.37
C VAL A 4 -2.83 -6.21 -9.61
N ALA A 5 -2.09 -5.35 -8.92
CA ALA A 5 -2.61 -4.19 -8.24
C ALA A 5 -2.23 -2.89 -8.96
N ARG A 6 -3.21 -2.02 -9.15
CA ARG A 6 -3.03 -0.67 -9.71
C ARG A 6 -3.39 0.35 -8.66
N ILE A 7 -2.43 1.21 -8.32
CA ILE A 7 -2.61 2.29 -7.36
C ILE A 7 -2.87 3.59 -8.10
N VAL A 8 -3.96 4.27 -7.73
CA VAL A 8 -4.32 5.60 -8.24
C VAL A 8 -4.73 6.52 -7.08
N ILE A 9 -4.85 7.82 -7.37
CA ILE A 9 -5.41 8.77 -6.40
C ILE A 9 -6.87 8.39 -6.11
N SER A 10 -7.22 8.29 -4.83
CA SER A 10 -8.58 7.91 -4.45
C SER A 10 -9.56 9.06 -4.73
N PRO A 11 -10.74 8.78 -5.34
CA PRO A 11 -11.80 9.76 -5.52
C PRO A 11 -12.50 10.12 -4.21
N LYS A 12 -12.41 9.27 -3.18
CA LYS A 12 -12.97 9.55 -1.85
C LYS A 12 -12.20 10.69 -1.19
N SER A 13 -12.92 11.73 -0.76
CA SER A 13 -12.33 12.96 -0.18
C SER A 13 -11.41 12.70 1.01
N LYS A 14 -11.74 11.73 1.87
CA LYS A 14 -10.97 11.40 3.07
C LYS A 14 -9.77 10.48 2.82
N LYS A 15 -9.70 9.80 1.67
CA LYS A 15 -8.68 8.78 1.39
C LYS A 15 -7.64 9.27 0.38
N LYS A 16 -6.36 8.95 0.58
CA LYS A 16 -5.27 9.40 -0.29
C LYS A 16 -5.23 8.64 -1.61
N TYR A 17 -5.16 7.32 -1.51
CA TYR A 17 -4.97 6.43 -2.64
C TYR A 17 -5.99 5.30 -2.61
N GLN A 18 -6.20 4.68 -3.77
CA GLN A 18 -6.91 3.42 -3.88
C GLN A 18 -6.05 2.41 -4.63
N ALA A 19 -6.09 1.15 -4.21
CA ALA A 19 -5.50 0.02 -4.89
C ALA A 19 -6.63 -0.81 -5.50
N THR A 20 -6.60 -1.00 -6.81
CA THR A 20 -7.49 -1.91 -7.53
C THR A 20 -6.72 -3.18 -7.82
N ILE A 21 -7.15 -4.28 -7.22
CA ILE A 21 -6.51 -5.61 -7.28
C ILE A 21 -7.33 -6.47 -8.24
N SER A 22 -6.71 -6.94 -9.31
CA SER A 22 -7.28 -7.91 -10.23
C SER A 22 -6.67 -9.28 -9.94
N LYS A 23 -7.49 -10.24 -9.50
CA LYS A 23 -7.06 -11.61 -9.22
C LYS A 23 -7.17 -12.49 -10.46
N SER A 24 -6.55 -13.67 -10.40
CA SER A 24 -6.57 -14.64 -11.51
C SER A 24 -7.92 -15.28 -11.79
N ASP A 25 -8.82 -15.27 -10.80
CA ASP A 25 -10.19 -15.76 -10.94
C ASP A 25 -11.13 -14.74 -11.63
N GLY A 26 -10.59 -13.58 -12.03
CA GLY A 26 -11.36 -12.49 -12.64
C GLY A 26 -12.01 -11.54 -11.62
N SER A 27 -11.91 -11.82 -10.31
CA SER A 27 -12.41 -10.91 -9.29
C SER A 27 -11.57 -9.63 -9.21
N VAL A 28 -12.25 -8.52 -8.95
CA VAL A 28 -11.64 -7.20 -8.80
C VAL A 28 -12.03 -6.60 -7.46
N THR A 29 -11.03 -6.36 -6.61
CA THR A 29 -11.22 -5.75 -5.28
C THR A 29 -10.61 -4.36 -5.29
N THR A 30 -11.36 -3.37 -4.79
CA THR A 30 -10.84 -1.99 -4.64
C THR A 30 -10.72 -1.63 -3.17
N VAL A 31 -9.52 -1.24 -2.75
CA VAL A 31 -9.20 -0.88 -1.37
C VAL A 31 -8.77 0.57 -1.32
N HIS A 32 -9.43 1.39 -0.49
CA HIS A 32 -9.03 2.78 -0.28
C HIS A 32 -8.19 2.92 1.00
N PHE A 33 -7.03 3.56 0.90
CA PHE A 33 -6.05 3.64 1.99
C PHE A 33 -5.37 5.00 2.09
N GLY A 34 -4.74 5.24 3.25
CA GLY A 34 -4.20 6.54 3.65
C GLY A 34 -5.30 7.56 3.94
N ASP A 35 -5.16 8.34 5.00
CA ASP A 35 -6.10 9.39 5.37
C ASP A 35 -5.48 10.76 5.05
N LYS A 36 -6.17 11.59 4.25
CA LYS A 36 -5.65 12.90 3.80
C LYS A 36 -5.38 13.86 4.96
N ARG A 37 -6.03 13.69 6.11
CA ARG A 37 -5.83 14.54 7.30
C ARG A 37 -4.47 14.34 7.96
N PHE A 38 -3.83 13.20 7.74
CA PHE A 38 -2.58 12.84 8.40
C PHE A 38 -1.40 12.78 7.42
N LYS A 39 -0.22 13.19 7.87
CA LYS A 39 1.03 13.03 7.11
C LYS A 39 1.59 11.62 7.30
N ASP A 40 2.08 11.01 6.23
CA ASP A 40 2.75 9.71 6.24
C ASP A 40 4.23 9.85 5.85
N PHE A 41 4.97 8.75 5.90
CA PHE A 41 6.42 8.75 5.72
C PHE A 41 6.84 9.30 4.35
N THR A 42 6.00 9.14 3.32
CA THR A 42 6.26 9.73 2.00
C THR A 42 6.24 11.25 1.99
N MET A 43 5.58 11.89 2.96
CA MET A 43 5.50 13.34 3.09
C MET A 43 6.55 13.91 4.06
N HIS A 44 6.65 13.34 5.26
CA HIS A 44 7.47 13.92 6.33
C HIS A 44 8.88 13.30 6.43
N LYS A 45 9.11 12.12 5.84
CA LYS A 45 10.41 11.41 5.77
C LYS A 45 11.13 11.24 7.11
N ASP A 46 10.38 11.22 8.21
CA ASP A 46 10.91 11.11 9.59
C ASP A 46 10.98 9.62 9.99
N PRO A 47 12.18 9.06 10.16
CA PRO A 47 12.37 7.65 10.52
C PRO A 47 11.80 7.29 11.90
N ARG A 48 11.79 8.24 12.87
CA ARG A 48 11.26 7.99 14.22
C ARG A 48 9.74 7.83 14.19
N ARG A 49 9.06 8.64 13.39
CA ARG A 49 7.60 8.50 13.14
C ARG A 49 7.26 7.19 12.46
N LYS A 50 8.08 6.79 11.47
CA LYS A 50 7.95 5.47 10.84
C LYS A 50 8.08 4.36 11.89
N ALA A 51 9.16 4.36 12.68
CA ALA A 51 9.38 3.33 13.70
C ALA A 51 8.20 3.21 14.69
N ARG A 52 7.64 4.32 15.16
CA ARG A 52 6.44 4.32 16.01
C ARG A 52 5.20 3.75 15.31
N TYR A 53 4.99 4.09 14.04
CA TYR A 53 3.89 3.51 13.27
C TYR A 53 4.07 2.00 13.12
N LEU A 54 5.28 1.55 12.81
CA LEU A 54 5.60 0.12 12.68
C LEU A 54 5.33 -0.64 13.97
N LEU A 55 5.90 -0.16 15.09
CA LEU A 55 5.73 -0.78 16.40
C LEU A 55 4.25 -0.92 16.80
N ARG A 56 3.44 0.10 16.51
CA ARG A 56 2.00 0.06 16.83
C ARG A 56 1.22 -0.89 15.93
N SER A 57 1.64 -1.05 14.69
CA SER A 57 0.92 -1.86 13.71
C SER A 57 1.39 -3.33 13.67
N GLU A 58 2.57 -3.63 14.22
CA GLU A 58 3.22 -4.96 14.25
C GLU A 58 2.36 -6.09 14.85
N PRO A 59 1.62 -5.90 15.97
CA PRO A 59 0.93 -7.02 16.62
C PRO A 59 -0.33 -7.52 15.90
N ASN A 60 -0.91 -6.72 14.98
CA ASN A 60 -2.30 -6.87 14.56
C ASN A 60 -2.50 -6.92 13.03
N GLN A 61 -1.44 -7.10 12.22
CA GLN A 61 -1.57 -7.06 10.76
C GLN A 61 -0.81 -8.18 10.07
N ASP A 62 -1.52 -8.89 9.18
CA ASP A 62 -0.94 -9.83 8.24
C ASP A 62 -0.17 -9.04 7.16
N TRP A 63 1.16 -9.17 7.22
CA TRP A 63 2.08 -8.53 6.27
C TRP A 63 2.30 -9.36 5.01
N THR A 64 1.68 -10.53 4.94
CA THR A 64 1.71 -11.47 3.81
C THR A 64 0.75 -11.04 2.71
N ILE A 65 0.75 -11.78 1.60
CA ILE A 65 -0.17 -11.58 0.49
C ILE A 65 -1.64 -11.74 0.90
N ASP A 66 -1.93 -12.44 1.98
CA ASP A 66 -3.29 -12.63 2.50
C ASP A 66 -3.92 -11.29 2.94
N GLY A 67 -3.07 -10.33 3.35
CA GLY A 67 -3.48 -8.97 3.71
C GLY A 67 -3.80 -8.06 2.52
N LEU A 68 -3.68 -8.52 1.27
CA LEU A 68 -3.79 -7.70 0.05
C LEU A 68 -5.11 -6.92 -0.04
N GLU A 69 -6.21 -7.49 0.48
CA GLU A 69 -7.53 -6.86 0.46
C GLU A 69 -7.77 -5.89 1.63
N THR A 70 -6.77 -5.67 2.47
CA THR A 70 -6.87 -4.79 3.64
C THR A 70 -6.20 -3.44 3.39
N ALA A 71 -6.77 -2.37 3.96
CA ALA A 71 -6.14 -1.04 3.89
C ALA A 71 -4.83 -0.95 4.69
N GLY A 72 -4.60 -1.86 5.65
CA GLY A 72 -3.39 -1.94 6.47
C GLY A 72 -2.17 -2.30 5.64
N PHE A 73 -2.28 -3.36 4.84
CA PHE A 73 -1.23 -3.82 3.93
C PHE A 73 -0.73 -2.68 3.02
N TRP A 74 -1.65 -2.00 2.32
CA TRP A 74 -1.28 -0.89 1.43
C TRP A 74 -0.70 0.31 2.18
N SER A 75 -1.24 0.65 3.36
CA SER A 75 -0.69 1.76 4.14
C SER A 75 0.74 1.47 4.58
N ARG A 76 1.01 0.27 5.11
CA ARG A 76 2.33 -0.15 5.55
C ARG A 76 3.35 -0.16 4.41
N TRP A 77 3.00 -0.81 3.31
CA TRP A 77 3.93 -1.10 2.23
C TRP A 77 4.11 0.07 1.27
N ILE A 78 3.09 0.89 1.06
CA ILE A 78 3.15 2.03 0.12
C ILE A 78 3.50 3.32 0.85
N LEU A 79 2.85 3.61 1.99
CA LEU A 79 2.95 4.91 2.66
C LEU A 79 3.99 4.96 3.80
N TRP A 80 4.30 3.81 4.42
CA TRP A 80 5.20 3.73 5.59
C TRP A 80 6.48 2.92 5.33
N ASN A 81 6.72 2.46 4.11
CA ASN A 81 7.89 1.65 3.76
C ASN A 81 9.10 2.51 3.36
N LYS A 82 9.03 3.18 2.20
CA LYS A 82 10.09 4.03 1.66
C LYS A 82 9.65 5.50 1.64
N PRO A 83 10.59 6.46 1.56
CA PRO A 83 10.25 7.89 1.54
C PRO A 83 9.57 8.34 0.24
N THR A 84 9.42 7.45 -0.74
CA THR A 84 8.72 7.71 -2.01
C THR A 84 7.81 6.54 -2.35
N ILE A 85 6.66 6.82 -2.98
CA ILE A 85 5.70 5.81 -3.42
C ILE A 85 6.34 4.86 -4.45
N SER A 86 7.10 5.40 -5.40
CA SER A 86 7.81 4.60 -6.39
C SER A 86 8.84 3.66 -5.75
N GLY A 87 9.59 4.13 -4.76
CA GLY A 87 10.52 3.31 -4.00
C GLY A 87 9.80 2.19 -3.24
N SER A 88 8.67 2.52 -2.61
CA SER A 88 7.82 1.54 -1.93
C SER A 88 7.29 0.46 -2.89
N ILE A 89 6.84 0.84 -4.09
CA ILE A 89 6.32 -0.11 -5.09
C ILE A 89 7.42 -1.02 -5.62
N LYS A 90 8.61 -0.48 -5.89
CA LYS A 90 9.77 -1.31 -6.29
C LYS A 90 10.09 -2.35 -5.23
N ASP A 91 10.07 -1.96 -3.96
CA ASP A 91 10.32 -2.85 -2.83
C ASP A 91 9.25 -3.95 -2.72
N VAL A 92 7.96 -3.59 -2.86
CA VAL A 92 6.84 -4.55 -2.88
C VAL A 92 6.96 -5.53 -4.04
N ASN A 93 7.20 -5.05 -5.26
CA ASN A 93 7.35 -5.92 -6.43
C ASN A 93 8.58 -6.83 -6.32
N SER A 94 9.64 -6.38 -5.67
CA SER A 94 10.81 -7.22 -5.39
C SER A 94 10.50 -8.29 -4.34
N ARG A 95 9.71 -7.93 -3.32
CA ARG A 95 9.38 -8.80 -2.18
C ARG A 95 8.33 -9.85 -2.52
N PHE A 96 7.39 -9.52 -3.40
CA PHE A 96 6.27 -10.37 -3.80
C PHE A 96 6.31 -10.72 -5.30
N ARG A 97 7.51 -10.83 -5.88
CA ARG A 97 7.72 -10.98 -7.34
C ARG A 97 6.81 -12.00 -8.01
N ASP A 98 6.62 -13.16 -7.40
CA ASP A 98 5.83 -14.27 -7.96
C ASP A 98 4.36 -14.27 -7.48
N GLN A 99 4.02 -13.38 -6.54
CA GLN A 99 2.72 -13.34 -5.87
C GLN A 99 1.91 -12.08 -6.19
N LEU A 100 2.55 -10.97 -6.58
CA LEU A 100 1.89 -9.69 -6.79
C LEU A 100 2.71 -8.79 -7.70
N THR A 101 2.03 -8.15 -8.65
CA THR A 101 2.60 -7.02 -9.40
C THR A 101 1.85 -5.73 -9.08
N VAL A 102 2.55 -4.73 -8.56
CA VAL A 102 2.00 -3.41 -8.22
C VAL A 102 2.50 -2.35 -9.20
N SER A 103 1.59 -1.48 -9.64
CA SER A 103 1.91 -0.31 -10.47
C SER A 103 1.24 0.94 -9.91
N PHE A 104 1.83 2.11 -10.16
CA PHE A 104 1.24 3.41 -9.80
C PHE A 104 0.98 4.22 -11.06
N LEU A 105 -0.25 4.67 -11.21
CA LEU A 105 -0.69 5.55 -12.28
C LEU A 105 -1.08 6.88 -11.64
N PRO A 106 -0.14 7.84 -11.56
CA PRO A 106 -0.50 9.22 -11.27
C PRO A 106 -1.37 9.70 -12.43
N LYS A 107 -2.55 10.21 -12.11
CA LYS A 107 -3.50 10.75 -13.08
C LYS A 107 -2.92 12.00 -13.75
#